data_AF-A0A382BSK5-F1
#
_entry.id   AF-A0A382BSK5-F1
#
_cell.length_a   1.000
_cell.length_b   1.000
_cell.length_c   1.000
_cell.angle_alpha   90.00
_cell.angle_beta   90.00
_cell.angle_gamma   90.00
#
_symmetry.space_group_name_H-M   'P 1'
#
loop_
_entity.id
_entity.type
_entity.pdbx_description
1 polymer ?
#
loop_
_entity_poly.entity_id
_entity_poly.type
_entity_poly.pdbx_seq_one_letter_code
_entity_poly.pdbx_strand_id
1 'polypeptide(L)'
;MKILILGFIVLIFLSGRIQAQSTTSFFDEIVVTPSLVPMTLRRIGSSVSVISESEIEAYGNLSLTEILRQLPAISSSNNGGRGKTTTLRVRGEEGFRT
;
A
#
# COMPACT_ATOMS: atom_id res chain seq x y z
N MET A 1 -23.05 -52.59 14.83
CA MET A 1 -22.11 -51.93 13.89
C MET A 1 -22.52 -50.53 13.45
N LYS A 2 -23.80 -50.23 13.19
CA LYS A 2 -24.25 -48.89 12.72
C LYS A 2 -24.07 -47.74 13.73
N ILE A 3 -24.21 -48.01 15.04
CA ILE A 3 -24.07 -46.99 16.10
C ILE A 3 -22.62 -46.48 16.25
N LEU A 4 -21.62 -47.34 15.96
CA LEU A 4 -20.21 -47.00 16.06
C LEU A 4 -19.76 -46.07 14.91
N ILE A 5 -20.34 -46.27 13.72
CA ILE A 5 -20.07 -45.46 12.52
C ILE A 5 -20.64 -44.04 12.69
N LEU A 6 -21.80 -43.90 13.33
CA LEU A 6 -22.41 -42.60 13.59
C LEU A 6 -21.59 -41.76 14.59
N GLY A 7 -21.04 -42.40 15.64
CA GLY A 7 -20.15 -41.73 16.59
C GLY A 7 -18.85 -41.23 15.96
N PHE A 8 -18.31 -41.98 14.98
CA PHE A 8 -17.09 -41.59 14.28
C PHE A 8 -17.29 -40.37 13.36
N ILE A 9 -18.47 -40.23 12.74
CA ILE A 9 -18.83 -39.07 11.89
C ILE A 9 -18.98 -37.79 12.73
N VAL A 10 -19.52 -37.90 13.94
CA VAL A 10 -19.66 -36.77 14.87
C VAL A 10 -18.30 -36.28 15.37
N LEU A 11 -17.33 -37.18 15.55
CA LEU A 11 -15.97 -36.82 16.00
C LEU A 11 -15.19 -36.03 14.93
N ILE A 12 -15.44 -36.29 13.64
CA ILE A 12 -14.83 -35.56 12.51
C ILE A 12 -15.37 -34.13 12.43
N PHE A 13 -16.66 -33.93 12.74
CA PHE A 13 -17.26 -32.59 12.75
C PHE A 13 -16.76 -31.69 13.89
N LEU A 14 -16.25 -32.26 14.98
CA LEU A 14 -15.79 -31.51 16.16
C LEU A 14 -14.30 -31.14 16.12
N SER A 15 -13.55 -31.57 15.10
CA SER A 15 -12.13 -31.28 14.94
C SER A 15 -11.90 -29.85 14.42
N GLY A 16 -11.98 -28.89 15.34
CA GLY A 16 -11.23 -27.62 15.35
C GLY A 16 -11.17 -26.79 14.07
N ARG A 17 -11.96 -25.71 14.01
CA ARG A 17 -11.62 -24.54 13.18
C ARG A 17 -10.42 -23.84 13.81
N ILE A 18 -9.21 -24.22 13.42
CA ILE A 18 -8.00 -23.46 13.75
C ILE A 18 -8.03 -22.22 12.87
N GLN A 19 -8.50 -21.09 13.42
CA GLN A 19 -8.25 -19.79 12.80
C GLN A 19 -6.82 -19.41 13.11
N ALA A 20 -6.01 -19.26 12.06
CA ALA A 20 -4.75 -18.54 12.17
C ALA A 20 -5.09 -17.08 12.49
N GLN A 21 -4.79 -16.65 13.72
CA GLN A 21 -4.89 -15.25 14.10
C GLN A 21 -3.72 -14.52 13.43
N SER A 22 -3.99 -13.85 12.31
CA SER A 22 -3.05 -12.91 11.71
C SER A 22 -2.89 -11.74 12.69
N THR A 23 -1.89 -11.79 13.56
CA THR A 23 -1.54 -10.64 14.39
C THR A 23 -0.97 -9.57 13.47
N THR A 24 -1.80 -8.61 13.08
CA THR A 24 -1.35 -7.35 12.47
C THR A 24 -0.42 -6.69 13.49
N SER A 25 0.88 -6.80 13.25
CA SER A 25 1.89 -6.18 14.08
C SER A 25 1.80 -4.66 13.90
N PHE A 26 1.46 -3.96 14.99
CA PHE A 26 1.48 -2.50 15.06
C PHE A 26 2.94 -2.01 15.16
N PHE A 27 3.73 -2.20 14.11
CA PHE A 27 4.99 -1.49 14.00
C PHE A 27 4.70 -0.07 13.54
N ASP A 28 5.32 0.90 14.22
CA ASP A 28 5.39 2.28 13.72
C ASP A 28 6.17 2.25 12.39
N GLU A 29 5.48 2.50 11.28
CA GLU A 29 6.08 2.55 9.96
C GLU A 29 7.16 3.64 9.93
N ILE A 30 8.41 3.22 9.73
CA ILE A 30 9.55 4.11 9.59
C ILE A 30 9.63 4.51 8.13
N VAL A 31 9.34 5.77 7.84
CA VAL A 31 9.40 6.30 6.47
C VAL A 31 10.72 7.04 6.29
N VAL A 32 11.49 6.60 5.29
CA VAL A 32 12.72 7.29 4.87
C VAL A 32 12.32 8.31 3.81
N THR A 33 12.24 9.57 4.23
CA THR A 33 11.97 10.70 3.34
C THR A 33 13.29 11.20 2.70
N PRO A 34 13.25 12.13 1.73
CA PRO A 34 14.46 12.74 1.16
C PRO A 34 15.39 13.41 2.19
N SER A 35 14.91 13.64 3.42
CA SER A 35 15.74 14.10 4.55
C SER A 35 16.73 13.04 5.05
N LEU A 36 16.66 11.79 4.56
CA LEU A 36 17.54 10.67 4.90
C LEU A 36 17.61 10.30 6.40
N VAL A 37 16.70 10.85 7.20
CA VAL A 37 16.55 10.53 8.63
C VAL A 37 15.31 9.66 8.79
N PRO A 38 15.44 8.40 9.24
CA PRO A 38 14.31 7.54 9.50
C PRO A 38 13.46 8.12 10.62
N MET A 39 12.19 8.43 10.34
CA MET A 39 11.23 8.94 11.30
C MET A 39 9.89 8.23 11.16
N THR A 40 9.22 8.02 12.29
CA THR A 40 7.82 7.57 12.31
C THR A 40 6.93 8.64 11.68
N LEU A 41 5.92 8.26 10.90
CA LEU A 41 4.94 9.19 10.30
C LEU A 41 4.39 10.23 11.28
N ARG A 42 4.10 9.84 12.53
CA ARG A 42 3.58 10.73 13.59
C ARG A 42 4.55 11.85 14.00
N ARG A 43 5.86 11.69 13.76
CA ARG A 43 6.89 12.69 14.10
C ARG A 43 7.24 13.62 12.95
N ILE A 44 6.67 13.42 11.76
CA ILE A 44 6.96 14.25 10.60
C ILE A 44 6.04 15.48 10.59
N GLY A 45 6.63 16.68 10.65
CA GLY A 45 5.89 17.96 10.57
C GLY A 45 5.49 18.38 9.15
N SER A 46 5.92 17.62 8.14
CA SER A 46 5.65 17.83 6.72
C SER A 46 4.64 16.83 6.18
N SER A 47 3.96 17.19 5.09
CA SER A 47 3.06 16.28 4.40
C SER A 47 3.83 15.22 3.63
N VAL A 48 3.61 13.95 3.94
CA VAL A 48 4.23 12.81 3.27
C VAL A 48 3.13 11.83 2.85
N SER A 49 3.17 11.41 1.59
CA SER A 49 2.31 10.35 1.08
C SER A 49 3.17 9.12 0.78
N VAL A 50 2.77 7.98 1.31
CA VAL A 50 3.38 6.68 1.01
C VAL A 50 2.42 5.91 0.13
N ILE A 51 2.92 5.32 -0.95
CA ILE A 51 2.16 4.40 -1.80
C ILE A 51 2.79 3.03 -1.62
N SER A 52 2.01 2.10 -1.09
CA SER A 52 2.41 0.71 -0.87
C SER A 52 2.36 -0.12 -2.15
N GLU A 53 3.04 -1.27 -2.14
CA GLU A 53 3.00 -2.23 -3.25
C GLU A 53 1.58 -2.68 -3.56
N SER A 54 0.78 -2.99 -2.54
CA SER A 54 -0.63 -3.38 -2.72
C SER A 54 -1.49 -2.29 -3.35
N GLU A 55 -1.20 -1.01 -3.07
CA GLU A 55 -1.90 0.11 -3.70
C GLU A 55 -1.49 0.27 -5.17
N ILE A 56 -0.20 0.11 -5.48
CA ILE A 56 0.31 0.11 -6.85
C ILE A 56 -0.36 -1.00 -7.68
N GLU A 57 -0.44 -2.21 -7.12
CA GLU A 57 -1.11 -3.34 -7.77
C GLU A 57 -2.62 -3.08 -7.95
N ALA A 58 -3.28 -2.53 -6.92
CA ALA A 58 -4.70 -2.21 -6.97
C ALA A 58 -5.04 -1.13 -8.00
N TYR A 59 -4.13 -0.17 -8.25
CA TYR A 59 -4.33 0.86 -9.27
C TYR A 59 -4.30 0.28 -10.69
N GLY A 60 -3.54 -0.78 -10.95
CA GLY A 60 -3.46 -1.42 -12.27
C GLY A 60 -2.87 -0.52 -13.37
N ASN A 61 -2.17 0.55 -12.97
CA ASN A 61 -1.65 1.55 -13.91
C ASN A 61 -0.37 1.06 -14.59
N LEU A 62 -0.21 1.40 -15.88
CA LEU A 62 0.97 1.04 -16.66
C LEU A 62 2.15 2.02 -16.52
N SER A 63 1.98 3.12 -15.79
CA SER A 63 2.95 4.21 -15.70
C SER A 63 2.97 4.84 -14.32
N LEU A 64 4.17 5.16 -13.84
CA LEU A 64 4.39 5.85 -12.56
C LEU A 64 3.67 7.21 -12.51
N THR A 65 3.63 7.95 -13.62
CA THR A 65 2.92 9.24 -13.70
C THR A 65 1.44 9.10 -13.37
N GLU A 66 0.82 8.03 -13.84
CA GLU A 66 -0.61 7.77 -13.61
C GLU A 66 -0.88 7.42 -12.15
N ILE A 67 0.03 6.67 -11.52
CA ILE A 67 -0.01 6.37 -10.08
C ILE A 67 0.10 7.67 -9.27
N LEU A 68 1.12 8.48 -9.55
CA LEU A 68 1.37 9.72 -8.81
C LEU A 68 0.24 10.75 -8.97
N ARG A 69 -0.44 10.79 -10.12
CA ARG A 69 -1.59 11.71 -10.34
C ARG A 69 -2.81 11.38 -9.48
N GLN A 70 -2.88 10.20 -8.87
CA GLN A 70 -3.96 9.84 -7.95
C GLN A 70 -3.77 10.46 -6.56
N LEU A 71 -2.56 10.89 -6.23
CA LEU A 71 -2.29 11.56 -4.97
C LEU A 71 -2.85 12.99 -4.96
N PRO A 72 -3.34 13.47 -3.80
CA PRO A 72 -3.79 14.84 -3.66
C PRO A 72 -2.64 15.82 -3.88
N ALA A 73 -2.96 16.97 -4.48
CA ALA A 73 -2.02 18.04 -4.77
C ALA A 73 -0.84 17.63 -5.69
N ILE A 74 -0.99 16.56 -6.49
CA ILE A 74 -0.07 16.21 -7.57
C ILE A 74 -0.76 16.45 -8.91
N SER A 75 -0.07 17.11 -9.84
CA SER A 75 -0.49 17.17 -11.24
C SER A 75 0.66 16.83 -12.18
N SER A 76 0.34 16.27 -13.34
CA SER A 76 1.33 15.83 -14.33
C SER A 76 0.95 16.32 -15.72
N SER A 77 1.92 16.77 -16.51
CA SER A 77 1.77 17.04 -17.94
C SER A 77 2.80 16.25 -18.74
N ASN A 78 2.40 15.67 -19.87
CA ASN A 78 3.29 14.92 -20.76
C ASN A 78 3.27 15.52 -22.16
N ASN A 79 4.45 15.78 -22.72
CA ASN A 79 4.61 16.54 -23.95
C ASN A 79 5.00 15.65 -25.15
N GLY A 80 4.20 14.62 -25.45
CA GLY A 80 4.35 13.84 -26.70
C GLY A 80 4.25 12.32 -26.59
N GLY A 81 3.70 11.79 -25.50
CA GLY A 81 3.38 10.36 -25.37
C GLY A 81 4.33 9.57 -24.48
N ARG A 82 4.19 8.23 -24.51
CA ARG A 82 4.94 7.32 -23.63
C ARG A 82 6.45 7.48 -23.81
N GLY A 83 7.18 7.64 -22.71
CA GLY A 83 8.63 7.79 -22.70
C GLY A 83 9.15 9.22 -22.99
N LYS A 84 8.27 10.18 -23.29
CA LYS A 84 8.65 11.60 -23.38
C LYS A 84 8.70 12.25 -22.00
N THR A 85 9.39 13.39 -21.91
CA THR A 85 9.50 14.18 -20.69
C THR A 85 8.13 14.46 -20.12
N THR A 86 7.96 14.07 -18.86
CA THR A 86 6.76 14.34 -18.06
C THR A 86 7.14 15.37 -17.01
N THR A 87 6.40 16.48 -16.97
CA THR A 87 6.53 17.48 -15.92
C THR A 87 5.58 17.12 -14.78
N LEU A 88 6.12 17.00 -13.57
CA LEU A 88 5.35 16.81 -12.34
C LEU A 88 5.29 18.13 -11.58
N ARG A 89 4.12 18.44 -11.02
CA ARG A 89 3.90 19.58 -10.14
C ARG A 89 3.37 19.12 -8.80
N VAL A 90 4.03 19.54 -7.73
CA VAL A 90 3.65 19.23 -6.35
C VAL A 90 3.11 20.50 -5.72
N ARG A 91 1.85 20.49 -5.29
CA ARG A 91 1.17 21.66 -4.71
C ARG A 91 1.21 22.91 -5.60
N GLY A 92 1.12 22.71 -6.92
CA GLY A 92 1.15 23.79 -7.92
C GLY A 92 2.55 24.34 -8.24
N GLU A 93 3.59 23.82 -7.61
CA GLU A 93 4.99 24.17 -7.86
C GLU A 93 5.50 23.37 -9.07
N GLU A 94 6.18 24.03 -10.00
CA GLU A 94 6.78 23.43 -11.20
C GLU A 94 8.28 23.71 -11.21
N GLY A 95 9.04 22.74 -10.70
CA GLY A 95 10.50 22.79 -10.73
C GLY A 95 11.08 23.27 -9.42
N PHE A 96 11.79 22.37 -8.74
CA PHE A 96 12.46 22.59 -7.47
C PHE A 96 13.22 23.93 -7.45
N ARG A 97 12.68 24.92 -6.73
CA ARG A 97 13.40 26.16 -6.41
C ARG A 97 14.23 25.90 -5.17
N THR A 98 15.51 25.59 -5.34
CA THR A 98 16.54 25.86 -4.32
C THR A 98 17.10 27.25 -4.50
#